data_AF-A0A9P6ZB49-F1
#
_entry.id   AF-A0A9P6ZB49-F1
#
_cell.length_a   1.000
_cell.length_b   1.000
_cell.length_c   1.000
_cell.angle_alpha   90.00
_cell.angle_beta   90.00
_cell.angle_gamma   90.00
#
_symmetry.space_group_name_H-M   'P 1'
#
loop_
_entity.id
_entity.type
_entity.pdbx_description
1 polymer ?
#
loop_
_entity_poly.entity_id
_entity_poly.type
_entity_poly.pdbx_seq_one_letter_code
_entity_poly.pdbx_strand_id
1 'polypeptide(L)'
;MAGTVFKSKLHTIINKLSNKHNDDNKQKQTDTVIYSPKEPSQGSSKRKLSDTSSVGTHDSSTTIADKFRQAMPFFRTKSISTLEGISSTDFSKELERLHSLYILAADELNFAEDSVGSFYYSGDLLAAREALDDCANAFMQLLEHILDPVSRESVRSSMTTKLVQLQARLAHLPADEPLKNNDELGYYSY
;
A
#
# COMPACT_ATOMS: atom_id res chain seq x y z
N MET A 1 -22.69 -8.28 9.59
CA MET A 1 -21.60 -7.75 10.44
C MET A 1 -20.49 -8.79 10.50
N ALA A 2 -19.48 -8.70 9.64
CA ALA A 2 -18.31 -9.58 9.66
C ALA A 2 -17.12 -8.80 9.08
N GLY A 3 -16.18 -8.38 9.92
CA GLY A 3 -15.02 -7.58 9.50
C GLY A 3 -13.94 -7.34 10.55
N THR A 4 -14.12 -7.81 11.79
CA THR A 4 -13.21 -7.48 12.91
C THR A 4 -12.20 -8.56 13.26
N VAL A 5 -12.34 -9.78 12.73
CA VAL A 5 -11.51 -10.92 13.14
C VAL A 5 -10.09 -10.84 12.57
N PHE A 6 -9.91 -10.22 11.39
CA PHE A 6 -8.63 -10.17 10.67
C PHE A 6 -7.61 -9.17 11.25
N LYS A 7 -8.07 -7.99 11.74
CA LYS A 7 -7.21 -7.02 12.44
C LYS A 7 -6.47 -7.65 13.64
N SER A 8 -7.10 -8.61 14.31
CA SER A 8 -6.52 -9.26 15.49
C SER A 8 -5.31 -10.15 15.15
N LYS A 9 -5.30 -10.84 14.00
CA LYS A 9 -4.23 -11.78 13.65
C LYS A 9 -2.96 -11.06 13.18
N LEU A 10 -3.10 -10.00 12.37
CA LEU A 10 -1.96 -9.15 11.97
C LEU A 10 -1.34 -8.46 13.18
N HIS A 11 -2.15 -7.82 14.04
CA HIS A 11 -1.64 -7.24 15.28
C HIS A 11 -1.00 -8.28 16.21
N THR A 12 -1.51 -9.52 16.27
CA THR A 12 -0.92 -10.57 17.11
C THR A 12 0.42 -11.04 16.57
N ILE A 13 0.57 -11.21 15.25
CA ILE A 13 1.83 -11.64 14.64
C ILE A 13 2.86 -10.51 14.75
N ILE A 14 2.46 -9.27 14.47
CA ILE A 14 3.36 -8.12 14.51
C ILE A 14 3.76 -7.77 15.95
N ASN A 15 2.83 -7.77 16.93
CA ASN A 15 3.19 -7.56 18.35
C ASN A 15 4.05 -8.70 18.90
N LYS A 16 3.85 -9.95 18.48
CA LYS A 16 4.74 -11.07 18.87
C LYS A 16 6.15 -10.93 18.31
N LEU A 17 6.33 -10.22 17.19
CA LEU A 17 7.64 -10.01 16.56
C LEU A 17 8.31 -8.72 17.07
N SER A 18 7.54 -7.68 17.41
CA SER A 18 8.03 -6.41 17.96
C SER A 18 8.64 -6.57 19.37
N ASN A 19 8.08 -7.45 20.22
CA ASN A 19 8.55 -7.64 21.60
C ASN A 19 9.88 -8.41 21.74
N LYS A 20 10.54 -8.79 20.64
CA LYS A 20 11.76 -9.63 20.69
C LYS A 20 13.06 -8.89 20.38
N HIS A 21 13.04 -7.57 20.16
CA HIS A 21 14.24 -6.82 19.78
C HIS A 21 14.36 -5.49 20.54
N ASN A 22 14.62 -5.59 21.85
CA ASN A 22 15.27 -4.53 22.62
C ASN A 22 16.50 -5.15 23.26
N ASP A 23 17.66 -4.96 22.64
CA ASP A 23 18.89 -4.57 23.34
C ASP A 23 20.00 -4.25 22.32
N ASP A 24 20.75 -3.20 22.62
CA ASP A 24 22.03 -2.79 22.03
C ASP A 24 22.07 -2.27 20.59
N ASN A 25 21.99 -0.94 20.40
CA ASN A 25 23.19 -0.23 19.94
C ASN A 25 23.14 1.30 20.15
N LYS A 26 24.21 1.80 20.78
CA LYS A 26 24.49 3.21 20.99
C LYS A 26 25.20 3.81 19.76
N GLN A 27 24.68 4.96 19.31
CA GLN A 27 25.46 6.18 19.03
C GLN A 27 26.57 6.11 17.95
N LYS A 28 26.37 6.85 16.85
CA LYS A 28 27.33 7.87 16.36
C LYS A 28 26.74 8.75 15.24
N GLN A 29 26.63 10.04 15.56
CA GLN A 29 26.49 11.16 14.63
C GLN A 29 27.74 11.31 13.77
N THR A 30 27.56 11.68 12.50
CA THR A 30 28.48 12.58 11.79
C THR A 30 27.70 13.45 10.80
N ASP A 31 27.82 14.76 11.00
CA ASP A 31 27.49 15.82 10.05
C ASP A 31 28.26 15.66 8.73
N THR A 32 27.72 16.13 7.59
CA THR A 32 28.30 17.26 6.81
C THR A 32 27.62 17.50 5.45
N VAL A 33 27.24 18.77 5.25
CA VAL A 33 27.46 19.67 4.11
C VAL A 33 26.66 19.54 2.80
N ILE A 34 25.83 20.58 2.66
CA ILE A 34 25.19 21.20 1.50
C ILE A 34 26.18 21.52 0.37
N TYR A 35 25.86 21.15 -0.89
CA TYR A 35 26.23 21.93 -2.08
C TYR A 35 25.28 21.63 -3.26
N SER A 36 24.56 22.66 -3.69
CA SER A 36 23.94 22.88 -5.01
C SER A 36 24.90 23.82 -5.78
N PRO A 37 25.00 23.93 -7.13
CA PRO A 37 23.87 24.00 -8.07
C PRO A 37 24.12 23.64 -9.57
N LYS A 38 23.05 23.89 -10.38
CA LYS A 38 22.98 24.29 -11.82
C LYS A 38 22.72 23.22 -12.91
N GLU A 39 21.49 23.28 -13.41
CA GLU A 39 21.03 23.15 -14.81
C GLU A 39 21.87 23.96 -15.83
N PRO A 40 21.87 23.70 -17.17
CA PRO A 40 20.65 23.45 -17.99
C PRO A 40 20.78 22.54 -19.24
N SER A 41 19.62 22.25 -19.85
CA SER A 41 19.31 22.35 -21.29
C SER A 41 18.60 21.16 -21.96
N GLN A 42 17.37 21.46 -22.39
CA GLN A 42 16.80 21.21 -23.72
C GLN A 42 16.96 19.82 -24.36
N GLY A 43 15.89 19.02 -24.30
CA GLY A 43 15.63 17.90 -25.19
C GLY A 43 14.16 17.85 -25.58
N SER A 44 13.86 18.10 -26.86
CA SER A 44 12.54 18.21 -27.44
C SER A 44 11.84 16.85 -27.59
N SER A 45 10.85 16.57 -26.74
CA SER A 45 10.02 15.37 -26.86
C SER A 45 8.96 15.53 -27.95
N LYS A 46 9.16 14.79 -29.05
CA LYS A 46 8.24 14.67 -30.17
C LYS A 46 6.96 13.97 -29.72
N ARG A 47 5.85 14.72 -29.74
CA ARG A 47 4.49 14.21 -29.64
C ARG A 47 4.25 13.19 -30.77
N LYS A 48 4.03 11.93 -30.41
CA LYS A 48 3.41 10.95 -31.31
C LYS A 48 1.96 10.79 -30.90
N LEU A 49 1.10 11.20 -31.82
CA LEU A 49 -0.31 10.82 -31.87
C LEU A 49 -0.38 9.32 -32.15
N SER A 50 -1.26 8.63 -31.42
CA SER A 50 -1.71 7.29 -31.78
C SER A 50 -3.24 7.32 -31.84
N ASP A 51 -3.71 7.47 -33.07
CA ASP A 51 -4.78 6.75 -33.76
C ASP A 51 -5.91 6.13 -32.93
N THR A 52 -7.09 6.60 -33.31
CA THR A 52 -8.43 6.15 -32.96
C THR A 52 -8.71 4.76 -33.54
N SER A 53 -8.88 3.75 -32.68
CA SER A 53 -9.33 2.43 -33.10
C SER A 53 -10.87 2.33 -33.07
N SER A 54 -11.43 2.31 -34.28
CA SER A 54 -12.56 1.49 -34.77
C SER A 54 -13.63 0.98 -33.79
N VAL A 55 -14.87 1.41 -34.02
CA VAL A 55 -16.10 0.88 -33.43
C VAL A 55 -16.52 -0.40 -34.18
N GLY A 56 -16.35 -1.56 -33.55
CA GLY A 56 -16.91 -2.82 -34.03
C GLY A 56 -18.32 -3.04 -33.46
N THR A 57 -19.34 -2.92 -34.31
CA THR A 57 -20.70 -3.38 -34.00
C THR A 57 -20.74 -4.90 -34.10
N HIS A 58 -20.78 -5.59 -32.96
CA HIS A 58 -21.18 -6.99 -32.91
C HIS A 58 -22.59 -7.07 -32.34
N ASP A 59 -23.50 -7.60 -33.15
CA ASP A 59 -24.83 -8.00 -32.72
C ASP A 59 -24.68 -9.36 -32.02
N SER A 60 -24.84 -9.38 -30.70
CA SER A 60 -24.88 -10.62 -29.94
C SER A 60 -25.79 -10.45 -28.75
N SER A 61 -26.98 -11.03 -28.91
CA SER A 61 -27.98 -11.28 -27.87
C SER A 61 -27.33 -11.95 -26.66
N THR A 62 -26.93 -11.13 -25.69
CA THR A 62 -26.35 -11.55 -24.42
C THR A 62 -27.13 -10.86 -23.32
N THR A 63 -27.63 -11.68 -22.41
CA THR A 63 -28.55 -11.34 -21.34
C THR A 63 -27.93 -10.26 -20.43
N ILE A 64 -28.73 -9.26 -20.04
CA ILE A 64 -28.30 -8.02 -19.33
C ILE A 64 -27.41 -8.29 -18.08
N ALA A 65 -27.55 -9.45 -17.46
CA ALA A 65 -26.75 -9.86 -16.30
C ALA A 65 -25.24 -10.06 -16.60
N ASP A 66 -24.86 -10.32 -17.85
CA ASP A 66 -23.46 -10.64 -18.21
C ASP A 66 -22.63 -9.37 -18.49
N LYS A 67 -23.28 -8.27 -18.88
CA LYS A 67 -22.60 -7.00 -19.22
C LYS A 67 -21.99 -6.31 -18.00
N PHE A 68 -22.60 -6.46 -16.82
CA PHE A 68 -22.04 -5.90 -15.58
C PHE A 68 -20.75 -6.58 -15.13
N ARG A 69 -20.52 -7.84 -15.54
CA ARG A 69 -19.31 -8.59 -15.17
C ARG A 69 -18.10 -8.25 -16.04
N GLN A 70 -18.31 -7.67 -17.22
CA GLN A 70 -17.25 -7.34 -18.17
C GLN A 70 -16.75 -5.89 -18.08
N ALA A 71 -17.51 -4.98 -17.45
CA ALA A 71 -17.21 -3.54 -17.43
C ALA A 71 -16.26 -3.09 -16.30
N MET A 72 -15.87 -3.98 -15.38
CA MET A 72 -15.00 -3.64 -14.24
C MET A 72 -13.79 -4.59 -14.17
N PRO A 73 -12.62 -4.22 -14.73
CA PRO A 73 -11.43 -5.07 -14.66
C PRO A 73 -10.84 -5.22 -13.25
N PHE A 74 -11.31 -4.43 -12.28
CA PHE A 74 -10.75 -4.38 -10.92
C PHE A 74 -11.37 -5.35 -9.90
N PHE A 75 -12.48 -6.03 -10.24
CA PHE A 75 -13.15 -6.98 -9.32
C PHE A 75 -13.10 -8.43 -9.82
N ARG A 76 -11.98 -8.85 -10.41
CA ARG A 76 -11.67 -10.29 -10.48
C ARG A 76 -11.26 -10.76 -9.09
N THR A 77 -12.25 -11.09 -8.27
CA THR A 77 -12.06 -11.97 -7.11
C THR A 77 -11.47 -13.27 -7.63
N LYS A 78 -10.16 -13.45 -7.43
CA LYS A 78 -9.44 -14.66 -7.84
C LYS A 78 -10.14 -15.88 -7.25
N SER A 79 -10.54 -16.76 -8.15
CA SER A 79 -10.93 -18.13 -7.86
C SER A 79 -9.83 -18.79 -7.03
N ILE A 80 -10.22 -19.35 -5.89
CA ILE A 80 -9.44 -20.34 -5.14
C ILE A 80 -9.17 -21.51 -6.09
N SER A 81 -7.96 -21.57 -6.64
CA SER A 81 -7.44 -22.76 -7.32
C SER A 81 -6.43 -23.40 -6.40
N THR A 82 -6.79 -24.61 -5.97
CA THR A 82 -5.95 -25.81 -5.90
C THR A 82 -4.47 -25.62 -5.57
N LEU A 83 -4.08 -26.25 -4.46
CA LEU A 83 -2.75 -26.47 -3.93
C LEU A 83 -1.81 -27.19 -4.93
N GLU A 84 -1.42 -26.51 -5.99
CA GLU A 84 -0.25 -26.86 -6.81
C GLU A 84 0.84 -25.84 -6.48
N GLY A 85 2.02 -26.33 -6.12
CA GLY A 85 3.16 -25.47 -5.76
C GLY A 85 3.45 -24.45 -6.85
N ILE A 86 3.70 -23.20 -6.44
CA ILE A 86 3.98 -22.11 -7.38
C ILE A 86 5.18 -22.49 -8.25
N SER A 87 5.05 -22.38 -9.57
CA SER A 87 6.19 -22.47 -10.48
C SER A 87 7.21 -21.39 -10.13
N SER A 88 8.51 -21.65 -10.32
CA SER A 88 9.58 -20.66 -10.09
C SER A 88 9.31 -19.32 -10.81
N THR A 89 8.64 -19.35 -11.96
CA THR A 89 8.25 -18.14 -12.71
C THR A 89 7.16 -17.33 -12.03
N ASP A 90 6.22 -18.01 -11.38
CA ASP A 90 5.09 -17.36 -10.71
C ASP A 90 5.51 -16.84 -9.32
N PHE A 91 6.47 -17.49 -8.68
CA PHE A 91 7.09 -16.99 -7.45
C PHE A 91 7.78 -15.64 -7.69
N SER A 92 8.58 -15.52 -8.76
CA SER A 92 9.26 -14.26 -9.07
C SER A 92 8.27 -13.12 -9.33
N LYS A 93 7.18 -13.39 -10.05
CA LYS A 93 6.13 -12.39 -10.32
C LYS A 93 5.41 -11.95 -9.05
N GLU A 94 5.11 -12.89 -8.17
CA GLU A 94 4.42 -12.59 -6.92
C GLU A 94 5.31 -11.80 -5.96
N LEU A 95 6.62 -12.09 -5.97
CA LEU A 95 7.62 -11.31 -5.24
C LEU A 95 7.76 -9.89 -5.80
N GLU A 96 7.82 -9.72 -7.12
CA GLU A 96 7.82 -8.41 -7.78
C GLU A 96 6.54 -7.62 -7.43
N ARG A 97 5.37 -8.27 -7.48
CA ARG A 97 4.09 -7.68 -7.09
C ARG A 97 4.12 -7.20 -5.64
N LEU A 98 4.67 -7.99 -4.73
CA LEU A 98 4.81 -7.62 -3.32
C LEU A 98 5.74 -6.40 -3.15
N HIS A 99 6.84 -6.34 -3.90
CA HIS A 99 7.72 -5.18 -3.89
C HIS A 99 7.03 -3.91 -4.39
N SER A 100 6.23 -4.00 -5.45
CA SER A 100 5.46 -2.86 -5.96
C SER A 100 4.44 -2.35 -4.93
N LEU A 101 3.76 -3.25 -4.21
CA LEU A 101 2.84 -2.86 -3.12
C LEU A 101 3.58 -2.20 -1.95
N TYR A 102 4.78 -2.69 -1.62
CA TYR A 102 5.60 -2.05 -0.59
C TYR A 102 6.00 -0.62 -0.97
N ILE A 103 6.40 -0.39 -2.21
CA ILE A 103 6.74 0.94 -2.72
C ILE A 103 5.53 1.86 -2.64
N LEU A 104 4.37 1.40 -3.15
CA LEU A 104 3.12 2.15 -3.07
C LEU A 104 2.77 2.52 -1.62
N ALA A 105 2.81 1.55 -0.69
CA ALA A 105 2.52 1.81 0.72
C ALA A 105 3.50 2.82 1.34
N ALA A 106 4.77 2.80 0.94
CA ALA A 106 5.75 3.79 1.39
C ALA A 106 5.46 5.18 0.81
N ASP A 107 5.06 5.27 -0.46
CA ASP A 107 4.73 6.53 -1.13
C ASP A 107 3.46 7.16 -0.56
N GLU A 108 2.38 6.39 -0.40
CA GLU A 108 1.13 6.87 0.23
C GLU A 108 1.37 7.35 1.66
N LEU A 109 2.24 6.67 2.41
CA LEU A 109 2.63 7.11 3.74
C LEU A 109 3.42 8.43 3.73
N ASN A 110 4.31 8.63 2.74
CA ASN A 110 5.00 9.91 2.57
C ASN A 110 4.01 11.02 2.22
N PHE A 111 3.03 10.76 1.35
CA PHE A 111 1.97 11.74 1.04
C PHE A 111 1.16 12.11 2.28
N ALA A 112 0.80 11.13 3.11
CA ALA A 112 0.13 11.40 4.39
C ALA A 112 0.99 12.23 5.34
N GLU A 113 2.30 11.96 5.43
CA GLU A 113 3.23 12.78 6.23
C GLU A 113 3.32 14.22 5.72
N ASP A 114 3.41 14.40 4.40
CA ASP A 114 3.51 15.73 3.76
C ASP A 114 2.20 16.53 3.86
N SER A 115 1.07 15.85 3.96
CA SER A 115 -0.25 16.49 4.00
C SER A 115 -0.76 16.76 5.41
N VAL A 116 0.01 16.47 6.47
CA VAL A 116 -0.36 16.77 7.86
C VAL A 116 -0.76 18.24 8.02
N GLY A 117 -1.94 18.46 8.61
CA GLY A 117 -2.51 19.80 8.81
C GLY A 117 -3.18 20.41 7.58
N SER A 118 -3.16 19.72 6.44
CA SER A 118 -3.95 20.07 5.26
C SER A 118 -5.36 19.46 5.32
N PHE A 119 -6.28 19.98 4.49
CA PHE A 119 -7.62 19.41 4.33
C PHE A 119 -7.63 18.01 3.71
N TYR A 120 -6.54 17.59 3.06
CA TYR A 120 -6.42 16.28 2.40
C TYR A 120 -5.87 15.19 3.31
N TYR A 121 -5.34 15.56 4.48
CA TYR A 121 -4.65 14.66 5.40
C TYR A 121 -5.44 13.39 5.72
N SER A 122 -6.73 13.54 5.99
CA SER A 122 -7.63 12.44 6.33
C SER A 122 -7.73 11.39 5.22
N GLY A 123 -7.79 11.85 3.96
CA GLY A 123 -7.83 11.01 2.78
C GLY A 123 -6.50 10.30 2.54
N ASP A 124 -5.40 11.05 2.66
CA ASP A 124 -4.05 10.49 2.43
C ASP A 124 -3.67 9.49 3.53
N LEU A 125 -4.05 9.75 4.78
CA LEU A 125 -3.86 8.82 5.90
C LEU A 125 -4.66 7.51 5.69
N LEU A 126 -5.87 7.62 5.13
CA LEU A 126 -6.67 6.45 4.78
C LEU A 126 -6.01 5.66 3.64
N ALA A 127 -5.58 6.32 2.57
CA ALA A 127 -4.89 5.69 1.45
C ALA A 127 -3.61 4.97 1.89
N ALA A 128 -2.79 5.60 2.73
CA ALA A 128 -1.60 4.99 3.33
C ALA A 128 -1.93 3.72 4.13
N ARG A 129 -3.02 3.74 4.90
CA ARG A 129 -3.47 2.57 5.66
C ARG A 129 -3.93 1.43 4.74
N GLU A 130 -4.72 1.75 3.71
CA GLU A 130 -5.20 0.75 2.74
C GLU A 130 -4.04 0.11 1.97
N ALA A 131 -3.08 0.92 1.49
CA ALA A 131 -1.91 0.42 0.79
C ALA A 131 -1.03 -0.48 1.68
N LEU A 132 -0.86 -0.13 2.96
CA LEU A 132 -0.14 -0.97 3.93
C LEU A 132 -0.86 -2.30 4.19
N ASP A 133 -2.19 -2.27 4.36
CA ASP A 133 -3.01 -3.47 4.56
C ASP A 133 -2.93 -4.39 3.32
N ASP A 134 -3.00 -3.84 2.11
CA ASP A 134 -2.85 -4.59 0.86
C ASP A 134 -1.47 -5.22 0.73
N CYS A 135 -0.41 -4.48 1.08
CA CYS A 135 0.95 -5.02 1.10
C CYS A 135 1.10 -6.16 2.13
N ALA A 136 0.52 -6.02 3.32
CA ALA A 136 0.54 -7.06 4.35
C ALA A 136 -0.24 -8.31 3.93
N ASN A 137 -1.39 -8.14 3.27
CA ASN A 137 -2.19 -9.24 2.73
C ASN A 137 -1.45 -10.00 1.64
N ALA A 138 -0.82 -9.29 0.70
CA ALA A 138 0.02 -9.87 -0.35
C ALA A 138 1.18 -10.67 0.23
N PHE A 139 1.84 -10.15 1.27
CA PHE A 139 2.93 -10.83 1.95
C PHE A 139 2.46 -12.15 2.61
N MET A 140 1.33 -12.13 3.32
CA MET A 140 0.79 -13.34 3.94
C MET A 140 0.42 -14.40 2.90
N GLN A 141 -0.25 -14.00 1.81
CA GLN A 141 -0.59 -14.90 0.72
C GLN A 141 0.68 -15.52 0.10
N LEU A 142 1.70 -14.72 -0.19
CA LEU A 142 2.96 -15.22 -0.72
C LEU A 142 3.60 -16.26 0.23
N LEU A 143 3.65 -15.98 1.54
CA LEU A 143 4.20 -16.93 2.52
C LEU A 143 3.43 -18.26 2.60
N GLU A 144 2.11 -18.25 2.38
CA GLU A 144 1.29 -19.47 2.35
C GLU A 144 1.60 -20.35 1.14
N HIS A 145 2.01 -19.74 0.03
CA HIS A 145 2.26 -20.47 -1.22
C HIS A 145 3.72 -20.92 -1.41
N ILE A 146 4.68 -20.37 -0.65
CA ILE A 146 6.08 -20.82 -0.72
C ILE A 146 6.25 -22.15 0.02
N LEU A 147 6.58 -23.20 -0.73
CA LEU A 147 6.87 -24.53 -0.19
C LEU A 147 8.28 -24.67 0.38
N ASP A 148 9.25 -23.98 -0.22
CA ASP A 148 10.65 -24.03 0.22
C ASP A 148 10.85 -23.26 1.54
N PRO A 149 11.23 -23.92 2.64
CA PRO A 149 11.39 -23.27 3.93
C PRO A 149 12.47 -22.19 3.93
N VAL A 150 13.54 -22.35 3.13
CA VAL A 150 14.66 -21.40 3.09
C VAL A 150 14.23 -20.10 2.41
N SER A 151 13.63 -20.20 1.22
CA SER A 151 13.08 -19.04 0.52
C SER A 151 11.98 -18.35 1.32
N ARG A 152 11.11 -19.13 1.98
CA ARG A 152 10.04 -18.58 2.83
C ARG A 152 10.60 -17.78 3.99
N GLU A 153 11.63 -18.28 4.66
CA GLU A 153 12.26 -17.57 5.79
C GLU A 153 12.98 -16.30 5.33
N SER A 154 13.66 -16.34 4.17
CA SER A 154 14.31 -15.17 3.57
C SER A 154 13.32 -14.04 3.26
N VAL A 155 12.21 -14.36 2.58
CA VAL A 155 11.13 -13.40 2.29
C VAL A 155 10.49 -12.91 3.58
N ARG A 156 10.26 -13.82 4.55
CA ARG A 156 9.68 -13.48 5.84
C ARG A 156 10.54 -12.47 6.60
N SER A 157 11.82 -12.76 6.79
CA SER A 157 12.75 -11.92 7.54
C SER A 157 12.91 -10.54 6.91
N SER A 158 13.07 -10.47 5.59
CA SER A 158 13.26 -9.20 4.88
C SER A 158 12.00 -8.32 4.88
N MET A 159 10.83 -8.89 4.57
CA MET A 159 9.61 -8.11 4.43
C MET A 159 8.93 -7.77 5.76
N THR A 160 9.04 -8.64 6.77
CA THR A 160 8.51 -8.35 8.12
C THR A 160 9.12 -7.06 8.67
N THR A 161 10.44 -6.92 8.59
CA THR A 161 11.14 -5.73 9.11
C THR A 161 10.63 -4.46 8.45
N LYS A 162 10.45 -4.49 7.13
CA LYS A 162 9.94 -3.37 6.34
C LYS A 162 8.50 -2.99 6.71
N LEU A 163 7.61 -3.98 6.82
CA LEU A 163 6.21 -3.74 7.21
C LEU A 163 6.09 -3.20 8.64
N VAL A 164 6.91 -3.69 9.56
CA VAL A 164 6.97 -3.17 10.94
C VAL A 164 7.41 -1.70 10.95
N GLN A 165 8.39 -1.32 10.12
CA GLN A 165 8.82 0.07 10.00
C GLN A 165 7.72 0.99 9.45
N LEU A 166 7.03 0.56 8.38
CA LEU A 166 5.91 1.32 7.82
C LEU A 166 4.76 1.46 8.83
N GLN A 167 4.41 0.38 9.53
CA GLN A 167 3.37 0.42 10.54
C GLN A 167 3.75 1.31 11.73
N ALA A 168 5.01 1.28 12.15
CA ALA A 168 5.51 2.17 13.19
C ALA A 168 5.34 3.63 12.74
N ARG A 169 5.80 3.99 11.54
CA ARG A 169 5.63 5.35 10.98
C ARG A 169 4.15 5.77 10.93
N LEU A 170 3.27 4.92 10.41
CA LEU A 170 1.82 5.17 10.38
C LEU A 170 1.23 5.39 11.79
N ALA A 171 1.76 4.72 12.82
CA ALA A 171 1.29 4.90 14.19
C ALA A 171 1.80 6.19 14.86
N HIS A 172 2.85 6.83 14.34
CA HIS A 172 3.34 8.13 14.82
C HIS A 172 2.60 9.31 14.20
N LEU A 173 1.85 9.08 13.11
CA LEU A 173 1.03 10.10 12.47
C LEU A 173 -0.14 10.51 13.39
N PRO A 174 -0.48 11.81 13.46
CA PRO A 174 -1.59 12.28 14.28
C PRO A 174 -2.88 11.60 13.85
N ALA A 175 -3.67 11.13 14.81
CA ALA A 175 -5.02 10.69 14.50
C ALA A 175 -5.79 11.87 13.91
N ASP A 176 -6.63 11.61 12.92
CA ASP A 176 -7.54 12.59 12.34
C ASP A 176 -8.56 12.97 13.42
N GLU A 177 -8.18 13.93 14.27
CA GLU A 177 -9.04 14.45 15.32
C GLU A 177 -10.19 15.17 14.62
N PRO A 178 -11.45 14.75 14.82
CA PRO A 178 -12.58 15.49 14.28
C PRO A 178 -12.47 16.88 14.84
N LEU A 179 -12.36 17.88 13.94
CA LEU A 179 -12.38 19.30 14.29
C LEU A 179 -13.41 19.49 15.39
N LYS A 180 -12.95 19.72 16.63
CA LYS A 180 -13.84 20.09 17.71
C LYS A 180 -14.45 21.39 17.24
N ASN A 181 -15.71 21.31 16.76
CA ASN A 181 -16.47 22.45 16.32
C ASN A 181 -16.39 23.48 17.44
N ASN A 182 -15.65 24.56 17.20
CA ASN A 182 -15.70 25.75 18.03
C ASN A 182 -17.03 26.45 17.73
N ASP A 183 -18.17 25.77 18.02
CA ASP A 183 -19.51 26.37 18.10
C ASP A 183 -19.65 27.20 19.38
N GLU A 184 -18.57 27.84 19.82
CA GLU A 184 -18.52 28.71 20.99
C GLU A 184 -18.14 30.13 20.57
N LEU A 185 -18.87 30.69 19.60
CA LEU A 185 -18.85 32.13 19.34
C LEU A 185 -20.27 32.66 19.11
N GLY A 186 -20.80 33.27 20.18
CA GLY A 186 -21.57 34.50 20.04
C GLY A 186 -23.06 34.44 20.35
N TYR A 187 -23.44 34.09 21.57
CA TYR A 187 -24.66 34.67 22.14
C TYR A 187 -24.42 36.18 22.35
N TYR A 188 -24.67 36.99 21.32
CA TYR A 188 -24.94 38.41 21.50
C TYR A 188 -26.30 38.53 22.22
N SER A 189 -26.27 38.81 23.51
CA SER A 189 -27.47 39.32 24.21
C SER A 189 -27.69 40.78 23.80
N TYR A 190 -28.92 41.05 23.36
CA TYR A 190 -29.48 42.37 23.07
C TYR A 190 -29.71 43.17 24.34
#